data_AF-R5BW91-F1
#
_entry.id   AF-R5BW91-F1
#
_cell.length_a   1.000
_cell.length_b   1.000
_cell.length_c   1.000
_cell.angle_alpha   90.00
_cell.angle_beta   90.00
_cell.angle_gamma   90.00
#
_symmetry.space_group_name_H-M   'P 1'
#
loop_
_entity.id
_entity.type
_entity.pdbx_description
1 polymer ?
#
loop_
_entity_poly.entity_id
_entity_poly.type
_entity_poly.pdbx_seq_one_letter_code
_entity_poly.pdbx_strand_id
1 'polypeptide(L)' 'MSYIAVDTFGDEYIYQFKPKRVIRTNTLGEKWGYWYSEKGHQIEVPKGTAKALYNANLMTDCKIPLYKRNMNWGDNPIQL' A
#
# COMPACT_ATOMS: atom_id res chain seq x y z
N MET A 1 -2.26 -7.67 13.30
CA MET A 1 -2.49 -6.35 12.69
C MET A 1 -2.12 -6.48 11.23
N SER A 2 -3.00 -6.09 10.32
CA SER A 2 -2.73 -6.19 8.88
C SER A 2 -2.59 -4.79 8.29
N TYR A 3 -1.96 -4.69 7.13
CA TYR A 3 -1.70 -3.43 6.45
C TYR A 3 -2.18 -3.50 5.02
N ILE A 4 -2.81 -2.44 4.53
CA ILE A 4 -3.20 -2.33 3.12
C ILE A 4 -2.36 -1.26 2.42
N ALA A 5 -1.84 -1.58 1.24
CA ALA A 5 -1.14 -0.65 0.36
C ALA A 5 -1.80 -0.63 -1.03
N VAL A 6 -1.66 0.49 -1.73
CA VAL A 6 -2.28 0.71 -3.06
C VAL A 6 -1.21 1.14 -4.05
N ASP A 7 -1.07 0.41 -5.15
CA ASP A 7 -0.03 0.69 -6.14
C ASP A 7 -0.37 1.84 -7.11
N THR A 8 0.55 2.13 -8.03
CA THR A 8 0.36 3.21 -9.00
C THR A 8 -0.72 2.94 -10.03
N PHE A 9 -1.11 1.67 -10.21
CA PHE A 9 -2.20 1.26 -11.09
C PHE A 9 -3.54 1.19 -10.33
N GLY A 10 -3.50 1.41 -9.01
CA GLY A 10 -4.64 1.35 -8.12
C GLY A 10 -4.95 -0.06 -7.63
N ASP A 11 -4.05 -1.02 -7.83
CA ASP A 11 -4.20 -2.38 -7.29
C ASP A 11 -3.88 -2.37 -5.79
N GLU A 12 -4.60 -3.18 -5.04
CA GLU A 12 -4.61 -3.12 -3.58
C GLU A 12 -4.05 -4.41 -2.99
N TYR A 13 -3.22 -4.30 -1.95
CA TYR A 13 -2.49 -5.42 -1.38
C TYR A 13 -2.58 -5.42 0.14
N ILE A 14 -2.91 -6.58 0.72
CA ILE A 14 -2.91 -6.79 2.18
C ILE A 14 -1.63 -7.51 2.60
N TYR A 15 -0.95 -6.96 3.60
CA TYR A 15 0.23 -7.51 4.24
C TYR A 15 -0.07 -7.86 5.70
N GLN A 16 0.34 -9.05 6.13
CA GLN A 16 0.19 -9.50 7.52
C GLN A 16 1.09 -8.71 8.51
N PHE A 17 2.15 -8.09 8.02
CA PHE A 17 3.09 -7.29 8.80
C PHE A 17 3.32 -5.97 8.09
N LYS A 18 3.75 -4.93 8.83
CA LYS A 18 4.02 -3.61 8.25
C LYS A 18 5.08 -3.75 7.16
N PRO A 19 4.74 -3.55 5.87
CA PRO A 19 5.72 -3.68 4.81
C PRO A 19 6.68 -2.48 4.86
N LYS A 20 7.91 -2.70 4.40
CA LYS A 20 8.94 -1.68 4.24
C LYS A 20 8.90 -1.17 2.80
N ARG A 21 9.14 0.14 2.63
CA ARG A 21 9.26 0.73 1.30
C ARG A 21 10.65 0.43 0.75
N VAL A 22 10.70 -0.10 -0.46
CA VAL A 22 11.94 -0.27 -1.20
C VAL A 22 11.90 0.67 -2.40
N ILE A 23 12.88 1.56 -2.49
CA ILE A 23 13.06 2.46 -3.64
C ILE A 23 14.24 1.92 -4.44
N ARG A 24 14.04 1.72 -5.74
CA ARG A 24 15.08 1.30 -6.68
C ARG A 24 15.23 2.33 -7.78
N THR A 25 16.47 2.51 -8.21
CA THR A 25 16.80 3.30 -9.40
C THR A 25 17.11 2.33 -10.52
N ASN A 26 16.46 2.46 -11.68
CA ASN A 26 16.77 1.63 -12.83
C ASN A 26 18.05 2.12 -13.53
N THR A 27 18.50 1.39 -14.56
CA THR A 27 19.70 1.73 -15.35
C THR A 27 19.60 3.06 -16.11
N LEU A 28 18.38 3.59 -16.28
CA LEU A 28 18.08 4.88 -16.92
C LEU A 28 18.02 6.04 -15.90
N GLY A 29 18.24 5.78 -14.61
CA GLY A 29 18.18 6.79 -13.54
C GLY A 29 16.78 7.06 -12.99
N GLU A 30 15.75 6.35 -13.45
CA GLU A 30 14.38 6.51 -12.99
C GLU A 30 14.17 5.80 -11.65
N LYS A 31 13.54 6.48 -10.71
CA LYS A 31 13.21 5.94 -9.38
C LYS A 31 11.82 5.31 -9.41
N TRP A 32 11.72 4.07 -8.98
CA TRP A 32 10.46 3.38 -8.74
C TRP A 32 10.45 2.79 -7.33
N GLY A 33 9.26 2.71 -6.73
CA GLY A 33 9.08 2.27 -5.35
C GLY A 33 8.06 1.16 -5.25
N TYR A 34 8.31 0.17 -4.40
CA TYR A 34 7.35 -0.87 -4.07
C TYR A 34 7.36 -1.15 -2.56
N TRP A 35 6.28 -1.77 -2.08
CA TRP A 35 6.17 -2.25 -0.71
C TRP A 35 6.58 -3.71 -0.67
N TYR A 36 7.38 -4.05 0.34
CA TYR A 36 7.91 -5.38 0.53
C TYR A 36 7.75 -5.79 1.99
N SER A 37 7.32 -7.02 2.24
CA SER A 37 7.27 -7.60 3.57
C SER A 37 8.23 -8.78 3.66
N GLU A 38 9.14 -8.75 4.64
CA GLU A 38 10.15 -9.81 4.86
C GLU A 38 9.53 -11.12 5.36
N LYS A 39 8.34 -11.07 5.99
CA LYS A 39 7.79 -12.18 6.78
C LYS A 39 6.37 -12.58 6.42
N GLY A 40 5.74 -11.91 5.45
CA GLY A 40 4.33 -12.13 5.13
C GLY A 40 4.09 -12.21 3.63
N HIS A 41 3.21 -13.11 3.24
CA HIS A 41 2.63 -13.09 1.90
C HIS A 41 1.79 -11.82 1.73
N GLN A 42 1.78 -11.29 0.51
CA GLN A 42 0.82 -10.27 0.10
C GLN A 42 -0.39 -10.95 -0.53
N ILE A 43 -1.58 -10.45 -0.23
CA ILE A 43 -2.82 -10.86 -0.89
C ILE A 43 -3.29 -9.67 -1.73
N GLU A 44 -3.44 -9.89 -3.03
CA GLU A 44 -4.06 -8.92 -3.93
C GLU A 44 -5.57 -8.92 -3.72
N VAL A 45 -6.17 -7.73 -3.65
CA VAL A 45 -7.61 -7.56 -3.47
C VAL A 45 -8.18 -6.66 -4.56
N PRO A 46 -9.48 -6.76 -4.88
CA PRO A 46 -10.10 -5.92 -5.90
C PRO A 46 -9.97 -4.43 -5.59
N LYS A 47 -9.88 -3.61 -6.64
CA LYS A 47 -9.92 -2.15 -6.53
C LYS A 47 -11.15 -1.68 -5.76
N GLY A 48 -10.95 -0.79 -4.80
CA GLY A 48 -12.00 -0.27 -3.94
C GLY A 48 -12.16 -0.99 -2.60
N THR A 49 -11.37 -2.04 -2.31
CA THR A 49 -11.37 -2.70 -0.99
C THR A 49 -10.95 -1.72 0.11
N ALA A 50 -9.96 -0.86 -0.15
CA ALA A 50 -9.54 0.19 0.76
C ALA A 50 -10.68 1.18 1.06
N LYS A 51 -11.49 1.53 0.06
CA LYS A 51 -12.65 2.40 0.25
C LYS A 51 -13.76 1.71 1.06
N ALA A 52 -14.03 0.44 0.78
CA ALA A 52 -15.01 -0.35 1.51
C ALA A 52 -14.65 -0.48 2.99
N LEU A 53 -13.40 -0.82 3.30
CA LEU A 53 -12.90 -0.96 4.66
C LEU A 53 -12.88 0.38 5.41
N TYR A 54 -12.49 1.48 4.74
CA TYR A 54 -12.57 2.83 5.32
C TYR A 54 -14.01 3.21 5.69
N ASN A 55 -14.96 3.02 4.77
CA ASN A 55 -16.38 3.33 5.00
C ASN A 55 -16.98 2.48 6.12
N ALA A 56 -16.45 1.29 6.36
CA ALA A 56 -16.83 0.41 7.46
C ALA A 56 -16.14 0.74 8.80
N ASN A 57 -15.31 1.80 8.86
CA ASN A 57 -14.48 2.16 10.02
C ASN A 57 -13.51 1.04 10.45
N LEU A 58 -13.05 0.21 9.51
CA LEU A 58 -12.11 -0.90 9.74
C LEU A 58 -10.65 -0.50 9.47
N MET A 59 -10.37 0.81 9.41
CA MET A 59 -9.03 1.35 9.16
C MET A 59 -8.62 2.27 10.29
N THR A 60 -7.42 2.04 10.84
CA THR A 60 -6.94 2.73 12.04
C THR A 60 -5.99 3.89 11.77
N ASP A 61 -5.16 3.88 10.72
CA ASP A 61 -4.20 4.96 10.41
C ASP A 61 -4.28 5.40 8.94
N CYS A 62 -5.23 6.29 8.63
CA CYS A 62 -5.54 6.78 7.28
C CYS A 62 -5.20 8.29 7.15
N LYS A 63 -3.94 8.68 7.38
CA LYS A 63 -3.50 10.10 7.34
C LYS A 63 -3.57 10.74 5.95
N ILE A 64 -3.49 9.94 4.90
CA ILE A 64 -3.48 10.40 3.51
C ILE A 64 -4.79 9.98 2.85
N PRO A 65 -5.57 10.89 2.25
CA PRO A 65 -6.83 10.54 1.59
C PRO A 65 -6.63 9.48 0.51
N LEU A 66 -7.57 8.52 0.40
CA LEU A 66 -7.47 7.37 -0.51
C LEU A 66 -7.12 7.76 -1.95
N TYR A 67 -7.73 8.82 -2.47
CA TYR A 67 -7.57 9.29 -3.86
C TYR A 67 -6.20 9.93 -4.15
N LYS A 68 -5.41 10.25 -3.12
CA LYS A 68 -4.06 10.82 -3.27
C LYS A 68 -2.97 9.75 -3.17
N ARG A 69 -3.34 8.47 -3.07
CA ARG A 69 -2.37 7.43 -2.78
C ARG A 69 -1.71 6.84 -4.01
N ASN A 70 -0.39 6.70 -3.96
CA ASN A 70 0.42 6.10 -4.99
C ASN A 70 1.72 5.51 -4.40
N MET A 71 1.96 4.21 -4.61
CA MET A 71 3.23 3.54 -4.24
C MET A 71 4.49 4.19 -4.79
N ASN A 72 4.41 4.90 -5.91
CA ASN A 72 5.54 5.62 -6.48
C ASN A 72 5.99 6.81 -5.60
N TRP A 73 5.13 7.37 -4.73
CA TRP A 73 5.40 8.63 -4.02
C TRP A 73 5.28 8.60 -2.49
N GLY A 74 5.17 7.43 -1.86
CA GLY A 74 5.58 7.27 -0.45
C GLY A 74 4.51 7.28 0.61
N ASP A 75 3.28 6.94 0.24
CA ASP A 75 2.23 6.79 1.24
C ASP A 75 2.45 5.55 2.08
N ASN A 76 2.50 5.72 3.40
CA ASN A 76 2.59 4.59 4.31
C ASN A 76 1.38 3.66 4.16
N PRO A 77 1.57 2.33 4.26
CA PRO A 77 0.49 1.37 4.34
C PRO A 77 -0.45 1.73 5.48
N ILE A 78 -1.76 1.64 5.23
CA ILE A 78 -2.78 1.87 6.24
C ILE A 78 -2.81 0.65 7.15
N GLN A 79 -2.95 0.87 8.44
CA GLN A 79 -3.30 -0.20 9.36
C GLN A 79 -4.79 -0.54 9.28
N LEU A 80 -5.09 -1.84 9.19
CA LEU A 80 -6.41 -2.41 9.44
C LEU A 80 -6.53 -2.68 10.95
#